data_AF-A0A352JQM1-F1
#
_entry.id   AF-A0A352JQM1-F1
#
_cell.length_a   1.000
_cell.length_b   1.000
_cell.length_c   1.000
_cell.angle_alpha   90.00
_cell.angle_beta   90.00
_cell.angle_gamma   90.00
#
_symmetry.space_group_name_H-M   'P 1'
#
loop_
_entity.id
_entity.type
_entity.pdbx_description
1 polymer ?
#
loop_
_entity_poly.entity_id
_entity_poly.type
_entity_poly.pdbx_seq_one_letter_code
_entity_poly.pdbx_strand_id
1 'polypeptide(L)'
;MGLTESLITYFTAVIDKLGYIGVGILMTLESMVAPVPSEAVMPFAGFLWYDHRFTFTGLLIASTLGSIIGSLISYYAGAWGGGP
;
A
#
# COMPACT_ATOMS: atom_id res chain seq x y z
N MET A 1 -3.51 23.55 -1.21
CA MET A 1 -3.12 22.13 -1.29
C MET A 1 -4.37 21.33 -1.00
N GLY A 2 -4.83 20.54 -1.97
CA GLY A 2 -5.96 19.64 -1.77
C GLY A 2 -5.64 18.53 -0.77
N LEU A 3 -6.68 17.89 -0.23
CA LEU A 3 -6.53 16.70 0.63
C LEU A 3 -5.73 15.60 -0.07
N THR A 4 -5.97 15.41 -1.36
CA THR A 4 -5.29 14.40 -2.20
C THR A 4 -3.79 14.66 -2.34
N GLU A 5 -3.37 15.91 -2.58
CA GLU A 5 -1.93 16.27 -2.67
C GLU A 5 -1.19 16.03 -1.36
N SER A 6 -1.84 16.32 -0.23
CA SER A 6 -1.26 16.11 1.10
C SER A 6 -1.09 14.62 1.40
N LEU A 7 -2.08 13.81 1.05
CA LEU A 7 -2.03 12.35 1.18
C LEU A 7 -0.94 11.73 0.30
N ILE A 8 -0.87 12.14 -0.96
CA ILE A 8 0.17 11.68 -1.90
C ILE A 8 1.54 11.97 -1.29
N THR A 9 1.82 13.23 -0.95
CA THR A 9 3.12 13.64 -0.38
C THR A 9 3.49 12.83 0.86
N TYR A 10 2.52 12.56 1.75
CA TYR A 10 2.74 11.73 2.93
C TYR A 10 3.10 10.28 2.56
N PHE A 11 2.35 9.63 1.68
CA PHE A 11 2.62 8.25 1.25
C PHE A 11 3.94 8.14 0.47
N THR A 12 4.27 9.14 -0.34
CA THR A 12 5.57 9.26 -1.01
C THR A 12 6.71 9.26 0.00
N ALA A 13 6.58 10.06 1.07
CA ALA A 13 7.58 10.11 2.15
C ALA A 13 7.68 8.79 2.93
N VAL A 14 6.58 8.08 3.12
CA VAL A 14 6.56 6.74 3.74
C VAL A 14 7.31 5.73 2.89
N ILE A 15 7.05 5.68 1.59
CA ILE A 15 7.72 4.76 0.65
C ILE A 15 9.20 5.11 0.53
N ASP A 16 9.55 6.40 0.49
CA ASP A 16 10.95 6.83 0.39
C ASP A 16 11.76 6.42 1.63
N LYS A 17 11.16 6.45 2.83
CA LYS A 17 11.81 6.03 4.08
C LYS A 17 11.84 4.53 4.31
N LEU A 18 10.76 3.82 3.97
CA LEU A 18 10.59 2.39 4.30
C LEU A 18 10.86 1.46 3.13
N GLY A 19 11.05 2.00 1.92
CA GLY A 19 11.33 1.20 0.73
C GLY A 19 10.19 0.25 0.37
N TYR A 20 10.54 -0.99 0.00
CA TYR A 20 9.59 -2.07 -0.27
C TYR A 20 8.64 -2.37 0.90
N ILE A 21 9.10 -2.19 2.14
CA ILE A 21 8.26 -2.40 3.32
C ILE A 21 7.16 -1.33 3.36
N GLY A 22 7.49 -0.09 3.00
CA GLY A 22 6.51 1.00 2.88
C GLY A 22 5.43 0.68 1.85
N VAL A 23 5.82 0.15 0.70
CA VAL A 23 4.86 -0.32 -0.33
C VAL A 23 3.96 -1.42 0.23
N GLY A 24 4.54 -2.42 0.91
CA GLY A 24 3.78 -3.53 1.50
C GLY A 24 2.78 -3.04 2.56
N ILE A 25 3.18 -2.14 3.46
CA ILE A 25 2.29 -1.58 4.49
C ILE A 25 1.15 -0.78 3.86
N LEU A 26 1.45 0.05 2.87
CA LEU A 26 0.42 0.84 2.19
C LEU A 26 -0.56 -0.05 1.41
N MET A 27 -0.07 -1.14 0.81
CA MET A 27 -0.93 -2.17 0.19
C MET A 27 -1.75 -2.96 1.20
N THR A 28 -1.22 -3.23 2.39
CA THR A 28 -2.00 -3.83 3.49
C THR A 28 -3.12 -2.90 3.93
N LEU A 29 -2.84 -1.60 4.07
CA LEU A 29 -3.85 -0.62 4.44
C LEU A 29 -4.90 -0.42 3.34
N GLU A 30 -4.49 -0.38 2.07
CA GLU A 30 -5.40 -0.27 0.92
C GLU A 30 -6.33 -1.49 0.80
N SER A 31 -5.80 -2.69 1.03
CA SER A 31 -6.60 -3.92 0.99
C SER A 31 -7.42 -4.14 2.27
N MET A 32 -7.01 -3.51 3.37
CA MET A 32 -7.89 -3.31 4.52
C MET A 32 -9.03 -2.35 4.11
N VAL A 33 -10.15 -2.33 4.83
CA VAL A 33 -11.21 -1.31 4.61
C VAL A 33 -10.74 0.12 5.00
N ALA A 34 -9.44 0.38 5.03
CA ALA A 34 -8.88 1.70 5.27
C ALA A 34 -8.91 2.52 3.96
N PRO A 35 -9.31 3.80 4.00
CA PRO A 35 -9.35 4.64 2.82
C PRO A 35 -7.94 5.08 2.42
N VAL A 36 -7.25 4.26 1.61
CA VAL A 36 -5.99 4.62 0.95
C VAL A 36 -6.25 4.81 -0.55
N PRO A 37 -5.90 5.97 -1.14
CA PRO A 37 -6.01 6.20 -2.58
C PRO A 37 -5.02 5.30 -3.33
N SER A 38 -5.52 4.26 -3.99
CA SER A 38 -4.71 3.30 -4.75
C SER A 38 -4.00 3.97 -5.95
N GLU A 39 -4.54 5.10 -6.42
CA GLU A 39 -3.98 5.98 -7.45
C GLU A 39 -2.69 6.67 -7.03
N ALA A 40 -2.33 6.69 -5.74
CA ALA A 40 -1.08 7.28 -5.26
C ALA A 40 0.05 6.23 -5.15
N VAL A 41 -0.27 5.06 -4.60
CA VAL A 41 0.73 4.04 -4.22
C VAL A 41 1.35 3.39 -5.46
N MET A 42 0.54 2.95 -6.41
CA MET A 42 1.01 2.20 -7.58
C MET A 42 1.79 3.07 -8.59
N PRO A 43 1.35 4.31 -8.91
CA PRO A 43 2.14 5.19 -9.77
C PRO A 43 3.49 5.57 -9.17
N PHE A 44 3.57 5.80 -7.86
CA PHE A 44 4.86 6.10 -7.20
C PHE A 44 5.79 4.88 -7.15
N ALA A 45 5.23 3.71 -6.84
CA ALA A 45 5.94 2.44 -6.96
C ALA A 45 6.50 2.23 -8.38
N GLY A 46 5.71 2.48 -9.42
CA GLY A 46 6.13 2.41 -10.82
C GLY A 46 7.23 3.42 -11.17
N PHE A 47 7.14 4.65 -10.64
CA PHE A 47 8.18 5.66 -10.80
C PHE A 47 9.51 5.21 -10.18
N LEU A 48 9.50 4.64 -8.97
CA LEU A 48 10.72 4.15 -8.31
C LEU A 48 11.34 2.93 -9.01
N TRP A 49 10.53 2.13 -9.70
CA TRP A 49 11.04 1.09 -10.59
C TRP A 49 11.74 1.70 -11.82
N TYR A 50 11.14 2.71 -12.44
CA TYR A 50 11.72 3.42 -13.57
C TYR A 50 13.03 4.14 -13.19
N ASP A 51 13.10 4.72 -11.99
CA ASP A 51 14.29 5.38 -11.44
C ASP A 51 15.38 4.39 -10.97
N HIS A 52 15.24 3.09 -11.29
CA HIS A 52 16.14 2.01 -10.90
C HIS A 52 16.37 1.84 -9.38
N ARG A 53 15.54 2.48 -8.56
CA ARG A 53 15.60 2.37 -7.09
C ARG A 53 14.98 1.07 -6.59
N PHE A 54 13.95 0.57 -7.29
CA PHE A 54 13.32 -0.73 -7.02
C PHE A 54 13.38 -1.65 -8.25
N THR A 55 13.50 -2.95 -7.99
CA THR A 55 13.24 -4.02 -8.94
C THR A 55 11.74 -4.31 -9.07
N PHE A 56 11.32 -4.67 -10.28
CA PHE A 56 9.94 -5.07 -10.57
C PHE A 56 9.50 -6.25 -9.70
N THR A 57 10.34 -7.27 -9.58
CA THR A 57 10.04 -8.47 -8.77
C THR A 57 9.89 -8.14 -7.29
N GLY A 58 10.73 -7.26 -6.73
CA GLY A 58 10.62 -6.86 -5.33
C GLY A 58 9.31 -6.09 -5.07
N LEU A 59 8.94 -5.22 -6.01
CA LEU A 59 7.68 -4.49 -5.98
C LEU A 59 6.48 -5.41 -6.04
N LEU A 60 6.48 -6.36 -6.99
CA LEU A 60 5.43 -7.35 -7.18
C LEU A 60 5.23 -8.19 -5.91
N ILE A 61 6.32 -8.68 -5.31
CA ILE A 61 6.25 -9.50 -4.09
C ILE A 61 5.73 -8.64 -2.91
N ALA A 62 6.28 -7.45 -2.72
CA ALA A 62 5.90 -6.57 -1.60
C ALA A 62 4.43 -6.15 -1.68
N SER A 63 3.95 -5.77 -2.87
CA SER A 63 2.54 -5.39 -3.07
C SER A 63 1.60 -6.58 -2.90
N THR A 64 1.92 -7.71 -3.51
CA THR A 64 1.09 -8.93 -3.43
C THR A 64 0.96 -9.42 -1.99
N LEU A 65 2.08 -9.51 -1.26
CA LEU A 65 2.05 -9.90 0.14
C LEU A 65 1.27 -8.90 1.00
N GLY A 66 1.47 -7.60 0.75
CA GLY A 66 0.73 -6.54 1.43
C GLY A 66 -0.78 -6.69 1.28
N SER A 67 -1.26 -6.86 0.05
CA SER A 67 -2.69 -7.05 -0.24
C SER A 67 -3.26 -8.34 0.35
N ILE A 68 -2.51 -9.45 0.27
CA ILE A 68 -2.95 -10.71 0.90
C ILE A 68 -3.12 -10.52 2.40
N ILE A 69 -2.14 -9.90 3.07
CA ILE A 69 -2.20 -9.64 4.52
C ILE A 69 -3.39 -8.73 4.85
N GLY A 70 -3.60 -7.65 4.10
CA GLY A 70 -4.72 -6.72 4.32
C GLY A 70 -6.08 -7.41 4.15
N SER A 71 -6.23 -8.22 3.11
CA SER A 71 -7.42 -9.03 2.87
C SER A 71 -7.68 -10.04 3.98
N LEU A 72 -6.64 -10.72 4.48
CA LEU A 72 -6.77 -11.64 5.62
C LEU A 72 -7.21 -10.90 6.89
N ILE A 73 -6.62 -9.75 7.18
CA ILE A 73 -7.01 -8.92 8.34
C ILE A 73 -8.47 -8.52 8.24
N SER A 74 -8.92 -8.02 7.08
CA SER A 74 -10.32 -7.69 6.83
C SER A 74 -11.24 -8.90 6.97
N TYR A 75 -10.83 -10.07 6.45
CA TYR A 75 -11.59 -11.31 6.55
C TYR A 75 -11.77 -11.75 8.00
N TYR A 76 -10.69 -11.79 8.79
CA TYR A 76 -10.79 -12.18 10.20
C TYR A 76 -11.53 -11.13 11.03
N ALA A 77 -11.38 -9.84 10.74
CA ALA A 77 -12.14 -8.78 11.39
C ALA A 77 -13.64 -8.94 11.12
N GLY A 78 -14.03 -9.25 9.87
CA GLY A 78 -15.41 -9.54 9.50
C GLY A 78 -15.94 -10.84 10.09
N ALA A 79 -15.13 -11.90 10.10
CA ALA A 79 -15.51 -13.21 10.66
C ALA A 79 -15.69 -13.17 12.19
N TRP A 80 -14.95 -12.29 12.89
CA TRP A 80 -15.03 -12.17 14.35
C TRP A 80 -16.05 -11.12 14.80
N GLY A 81 -16.25 -10.06 14.01
CA GLY A 81 -17.26 -9.01 14.26
C GLY A 81 -18.65 -9.34 13.72
N GLY A 82 -18.76 -10.24 12.74
CA GLY A 82 -20.00 -10.69 12.13
C GLY A 82 -20.63 -11.87 12.88
N GLY A 83 -21.08 -11.64 14.11
CA GLY A 83 -22.24 -12.37 14.63
C GLY A 83 -23.49 -11.95 13.83
N PRO A 84 -24.51 -12.82 13.70
CA PRO A 84 -25.75 -12.50 12.99
C PRO A 84 -26.42 -11.21 13.45
#